data_AF-A0A8S2V8E1-F1
#
_entry.id   AF-A0A8S2V8E1-F1
#
_cell.length_a   1.000
_cell.length_b   1.000
_cell.length_c   1.000
_cell.angle_alpha   90.00
_cell.angle_beta   90.00
_cell.angle_gamma   90.00
#
_symmetry.space_group_name_H-M   'P 1'
#
loop_
_entity.id
_entity.type
_entity.pdbx_description
1 polymer ?
#
loop_
_entity_poly.entity_id
_entity_poly.type
_entity_poly.pdbx_seq_one_letter_code
_entity_poly.pdbx_strand_id
1 'polypeptide(L)'
;CFKCQEYGHYQSSWKGNDLCSKCGHAHLKDASCNPTPYCPNCYGNHPPNSNDCPEKLEYMKAIREQIKNNPIETSAKLINHQQRSYAEVTSSTSYESNTRVYFEKAVEAVQMKFVHNVNETLKPIATTLKSIQDDVKSLNDISTQLYSKHQILENEITKINNCLSNLQTHLPSILQTILNGVVPPTSTLHTQLQSNIDKACALIFKPILTNKKRTSRSHSTTVRKKSSSIRTVTSTNNNDNYTFDSENATLSINDN
;
A
#
# COMPACT_ATOMS: atom_id res chain seq x y z
N CYS A 1 27.34 -6.37 -23.68
CA CYS A 1 28.19 -7.05 -22.68
C CYS A 1 27.46 -8.26 -22.09
N PHE A 2 28.05 -9.47 -22.08
CA PHE A 2 27.41 -10.67 -21.50
C PHE A 2 27.40 -10.71 -19.97
N LYS A 3 28.14 -9.81 -19.31
CA LYS A 3 28.13 -9.70 -17.84
C LYS A 3 26.95 -8.86 -17.37
N CYS A 4 26.80 -7.62 -17.82
CA CYS A 4 25.69 -6.75 -17.40
C CYS A 4 24.46 -6.79 -18.31
N GLN A 5 24.49 -7.52 -19.43
CA GLN A 5 23.41 -7.57 -20.44
C GLN A 5 23.05 -6.21 -21.11
N GLU A 6 23.83 -5.16 -20.89
CA GLU A 6 23.65 -3.85 -21.55
C GLU A 6 24.40 -3.77 -22.89
N TYR A 7 23.90 -2.94 -23.81
CA TYR A 7 24.51 -2.64 -25.10
C TYR A 7 25.63 -1.59 -24.99
N GLY A 8 26.43 -1.43 -26.05
CA GLY A 8 27.37 -0.30 -26.17
C GLY A 8 28.77 -0.48 -25.56
N HIS A 9 29.10 -1.60 -24.92
CA HIS A 9 30.46 -1.86 -24.42
C HIS A 9 30.87 -3.33 -24.43
N TYR A 10 32.19 -3.55 -24.45
CA TYR A 10 32.83 -4.86 -24.35
C TYR A 10 32.82 -5.39 -22.91
N GLN A 11 32.86 -6.72 -22.77
CA GLN A 11 32.86 -7.38 -21.46
C GLN A 11 34.05 -7.02 -20.57
N SER A 12 35.19 -6.69 -21.17
CA SER A 12 36.40 -6.24 -20.45
C SER A 12 36.25 -4.86 -19.80
N SER A 13 35.32 -4.03 -20.28
CA SER A 13 35.04 -2.70 -19.70
C SER A 13 34.14 -2.77 -18.46
N TRP A 14 33.54 -3.93 -18.18
CA TRP A 14 32.61 -4.09 -17.07
C TRP A 14 33.32 -4.38 -15.75
N LYS A 15 32.97 -3.62 -14.71
CA LYS A 15 33.54 -3.72 -13.34
C LYS A 15 32.50 -4.04 -12.25
N GLY A 16 31.23 -4.23 -12.61
CA GLY A 16 30.15 -4.49 -11.65
C GLY A 16 29.76 -5.98 -11.53
N ASN A 17 28.56 -6.22 -11.00
CA ASN A 17 28.01 -7.57 -10.83
C ASN A 17 27.42 -8.15 -12.12
N ASP A 18 27.57 -9.45 -12.32
CA ASP A 18 26.99 -10.15 -13.47
C ASP A 18 25.45 -10.25 -13.32
N LEU A 19 24.73 -9.91 -14.38
CA LEU A 19 23.28 -10.04 -14.50
C LEU A 19 22.93 -11.30 -15.32
N CYS A 20 21.88 -11.98 -14.89
CA CYS A 20 21.36 -13.15 -15.57
C CYS A 20 20.76 -12.81 -16.94
N SER A 21 21.14 -13.56 -17.98
CA SER A 21 20.60 -13.39 -19.34
C SER A 21 19.11 -13.75 -19.49
N LYS A 22 18.55 -14.47 -18.52
CA LYS A 22 17.14 -14.90 -18.50
C LYS A 22 16.23 -13.92 -17.76
N CYS A 23 16.61 -13.46 -16.57
CA CYS A 23 15.75 -12.54 -15.80
C CYS A 23 16.30 -11.13 -15.65
N GLY A 24 17.55 -10.85 -16.04
CA GLY A 24 18.17 -9.53 -15.91
C GLY A 24 18.50 -9.08 -14.48
N HIS A 25 18.40 -9.98 -13.49
CA HIS A 25 18.75 -9.69 -12.10
C HIS A 25 20.11 -10.29 -11.73
N ALA A 26 20.76 -9.71 -10.72
CA ALA A 26 21.99 -10.23 -10.15
C ALA A 26 21.69 -11.43 -9.24
N HIS A 27 22.24 -12.60 -9.56
CA HIS A 27 22.18 -13.80 -8.70
C HIS A 27 23.32 -14.76 -9.04
N LEU A 28 23.63 -15.68 -8.13
CA LEU A 28 24.58 -16.77 -8.38
C LEU A 28 24.09 -17.64 -9.55
N LYS A 29 25.01 -18.19 -10.37
CA LYS A 29 24.67 -19.00 -11.55
C LYS A 29 23.78 -20.21 -11.23
N ASP A 30 23.86 -20.73 -10.01
CA ASP A 30 23.14 -21.92 -9.54
C ASP A 30 21.87 -21.58 -8.74
N ALA A 31 21.57 -20.29 -8.53
CA ALA A 31 20.35 -19.86 -7.87
C ALA A 31 19.16 -19.92 -8.84
N SER A 32 17.97 -20.21 -8.31
CA SER A 32 16.72 -20.19 -9.08
C SER A 32 16.50 -18.81 -9.71
N CYS A 33 16.30 -18.80 -11.03
CA CYS A 33 16.06 -17.58 -11.79
C CYS A 33 14.74 -16.91 -11.36
N ASN A 34 14.73 -15.58 -11.29
CA ASN A 34 13.53 -14.82 -10.91
C ASN A 34 12.43 -15.01 -11.99
N PRO A 35 11.18 -15.37 -11.61
CA PRO A 35 10.08 -15.55 -12.56
C PRO A 35 9.68 -14.27 -13.31
N THR A 36 9.97 -13.08 -12.76
CA THR A 36 9.69 -11.80 -13.43
C THR A 36 10.93 -11.33 -14.20
N PRO A 37 10.95 -11.45 -15.55
CA PRO A 37 12.08 -11.00 -16.34
C PRO A 37 12.16 -9.47 -16.39
N TYR A 38 13.37 -8.95 -16.43
CA TYR A 38 13.64 -7.52 -16.48
C TYR A 38 14.74 -7.25 -17.52
N CYS A 39 14.55 -6.23 -18.34
CA CYS A 39 15.57 -5.80 -19.30
C CYS A 39 16.32 -4.56 -18.78
N PRO A 40 17.65 -4.61 -18.59
CA PRO A 40 18.41 -3.45 -18.13
C PRO A 40 18.53 -2.33 -19.17
N ASN A 41 18.21 -2.60 -20.44
CA ASN A 41 18.28 -1.59 -21.50
C ASN A 41 17.00 -0.75 -21.57
N CYS A 42 15.82 -1.39 -21.65
CA CYS A 42 14.53 -0.69 -21.81
C CYS A 42 13.62 -0.71 -20.57
N TYR A 43 14.06 -1.34 -19.47
CA TYR A 43 13.29 -1.49 -18.22
C TYR A 43 11.97 -2.28 -18.39
N GLY A 44 11.80 -3.00 -19.49
CA GLY A 44 10.60 -3.77 -19.80
C GLY A 44 10.55 -5.15 -19.13
N ASN A 45 9.33 -5.71 -19.03
CA ASN A 45 9.07 -7.04 -18.49
C ASN A 45 9.34 -8.16 -19.53
N HIS A 46 10.58 -8.25 -19.97
CA HIS A 46 11.05 -9.28 -20.90
C HIS A 46 12.53 -9.57 -20.64
N PRO A 47 13.06 -10.74 -21.04
CA PRO A 47 14.45 -11.07 -20.79
C PRO A 47 15.40 -10.10 -21.53
N PRO A 48 16.62 -9.84 -21.01
CA PRO A 48 17.59 -8.96 -21.67
C PRO A 48 17.96 -9.37 -23.10
N ASN A 49 17.84 -10.66 -23.41
CA ASN A 49 18.15 -11.20 -24.74
C ASN A 49 16.98 -11.13 -25.73
N SER A 50 15.81 -10.62 -25.32
CA SER A 50 14.61 -10.54 -26.17
C SER A 50 14.90 -9.80 -27.50
N ASN A 51 14.33 -10.30 -28.59
CA ASN A 51 14.39 -9.62 -29.90
C ASN A 51 13.38 -8.48 -30.01
N ASP A 52 12.36 -8.47 -29.16
CA ASP A 52 11.28 -7.48 -29.17
C ASP A 52 11.62 -6.24 -28.33
N CYS A 53 12.84 -6.17 -27.79
CA CYS A 53 13.30 -5.03 -27.03
C CYS A 53 13.39 -3.77 -27.93
N PRO A 54 12.68 -2.68 -27.62
CA PRO A 54 12.71 -1.47 -28.44
C PRO A 54 14.12 -0.87 -28.53
N GLU A 55 14.84 -0.81 -27.41
CA GLU A 55 16.23 -0.35 -27.33
C GLU A 55 17.19 -1.18 -28.20
N LYS A 56 16.97 -2.50 -28.28
CA LYS A 56 17.76 -3.37 -29.15
C LYS A 56 17.53 -3.02 -30.62
N LEU A 57 16.28 -2.80 -31.00
CA LEU A 57 15.92 -2.45 -32.37
C LEU A 57 16.53 -1.11 -32.78
N GLU A 58 16.47 -0.11 -31.90
CA GLU A 58 17.09 1.19 -32.12
C GLU A 58 18.62 1.13 -32.17
N TYR A 59 19.25 0.45 -31.22
CA TYR A 59 20.70 0.25 -31.20
C TYR A 59 21.19 -0.42 -32.50
N MET A 60 20.49 -1.46 -32.96
CA MET A 60 20.84 -2.14 -34.21
C MET A 60 20.57 -1.28 -35.45
N LYS A 61 19.54 -0.42 -35.44
CA LYS A 61 19.32 0.56 -36.52
C LYS A 61 20.48 1.56 -36.59
N ALA A 62 20.88 2.12 -35.45
CA ALA A 62 21.99 3.07 -35.35
C ALA A 62 23.32 2.44 -35.83
N ILE A 63 23.63 1.21 -35.42
CA ILE A 63 24.81 0.49 -35.92
C ILE A 63 24.75 0.28 -37.43
N ARG A 64 23.60 -0.17 -37.97
CA ARG A 64 23.46 -0.39 -39.42
C ARG A 64 23.65 0.90 -40.20
N GLU A 65 23.12 2.00 -39.70
CA GLU A 65 23.28 3.32 -40.31
C GLU A 65 24.74 3.81 -40.22
N GLN A 66 25.40 3.59 -39.09
CA GLN A 66 26.83 3.89 -38.93
C GLN A 66 27.72 3.10 -39.90
N ILE A 67 27.42 1.81 -40.10
CA ILE A 67 28.11 0.94 -41.08
C ILE A 67 27.82 1.41 -42.51
N LYS A 68 26.58 1.79 -42.82
CA LYS A 68 26.19 2.28 -44.16
C LYS A 68 26.86 3.61 -44.49
N ASN A 69 26.94 4.53 -43.53
CA ASN A 69 27.48 5.87 -43.70
C ASN A 69 29.01 5.92 -43.61
N ASN A 70 29.65 4.87 -43.09
CA ASN A 70 31.09 4.72 -43.09
C ASN A 70 31.49 3.29 -43.52
N PRO A 71 31.46 2.99 -44.84
CA PRO A 71 31.76 1.67 -45.38
C PRO A 71 33.24 1.24 -45.23
N ILE A 72 34.09 2.05 -44.59
CA ILE A 72 35.49 1.73 -44.33
C ILE A 72 35.70 1.64 -42.82
N GLU A 73 35.69 0.39 -42.32
CA GLU A 73 36.65 -0.11 -41.31
C GLU A 73 36.36 -1.53 -40.79
N THR A 74 35.61 -2.37 -41.51
CA THR A 74 35.37 -3.76 -41.06
C THR A 74 36.19 -4.84 -41.78
N SER A 75 37.09 -4.47 -42.70
CA SER A 75 38.03 -5.44 -43.32
C SER A 75 39.49 -4.98 -43.48
N ALA A 76 39.85 -3.76 -43.08
CA ALA A 76 41.19 -3.20 -43.34
C ALA A 76 42.04 -2.87 -42.10
N LYS A 77 41.69 -3.34 -40.89
CA LYS A 77 42.58 -3.23 -39.72
C LYS A 77 43.71 -4.26 -39.68
N LEU A 78 43.93 -4.99 -40.77
CA LEU A 78 45.07 -5.92 -40.88
C LEU A 78 46.22 -5.42 -41.76
N ILE A 79 46.06 -4.40 -42.60
CA ILE A 79 47.17 -3.92 -43.44
C ILE A 79 46.99 -2.43 -43.71
N ASN A 80 47.71 -1.59 -42.98
CA ASN A 80 48.53 -0.47 -43.48
C ASN A 80 48.67 0.58 -42.37
N HIS A 81 49.85 0.56 -41.76
CA HIS A 81 50.32 1.52 -40.79
C HIS A 81 50.72 2.81 -41.51
N GLN A 82 49.78 3.50 -42.16
CA GLN A 82 50.05 4.81 -42.75
C GLN A 82 49.81 5.88 -41.69
N GLN A 83 50.93 6.40 -41.20
CA GLN A 83 51.07 7.34 -40.10
C GLN A 83 50.24 8.61 -40.35
N ARG A 84 49.04 8.68 -39.77
CA ARG A 84 48.39 9.96 -39.50
C ARG A 84 48.97 10.53 -38.22
N SER A 85 49.38 11.79 -38.25
CA SER A 85 49.90 12.48 -37.07
C SER A 85 48.80 12.67 -36.04
N TYR A 86 49.13 12.50 -34.76
CA TYR A 86 48.20 12.65 -33.63
C TYR A 86 47.44 13.98 -33.68
N ALA A 87 48.11 15.07 -34.11
CA ALA A 87 47.55 16.41 -34.22
C ALA A 87 46.50 16.56 -35.35
N GLU A 88 46.60 15.76 -36.41
CA GLU A 88 45.70 15.79 -37.57
C GLU A 88 44.37 15.09 -37.26
N VAL A 89 44.45 14.01 -36.48
CA VAL A 89 43.27 13.30 -35.97
C VAL A 89 42.51 14.16 -34.96
N THR A 90 43.20 14.99 -34.17
CA THR A 90 42.55 15.87 -33.18
C THR A 90 41.93 17.14 -33.78
N SER A 91 42.33 17.54 -34.99
CA SER A 91 41.82 18.74 -35.66
C SER A 91 40.68 18.46 -36.65
N SER A 92 40.50 17.21 -37.07
CA SER A 92 39.54 16.84 -38.14
C SER A 92 38.18 16.36 -37.65
N THR A 93 37.99 16.17 -36.35
CA THR A 93 36.77 15.57 -35.80
C THR A 93 36.16 16.48 -34.75
N SER A 94 34.89 16.78 -34.97
CA SER A 94 33.95 17.43 -34.06
C SER A 94 33.74 16.60 -32.77
N TYR A 95 34.81 16.35 -32.01
CA TYR A 95 34.80 15.55 -30.78
C TYR A 95 33.89 16.16 -29.70
N GLU A 96 33.58 17.45 -29.77
CA GLU A 96 32.65 18.15 -28.89
C GLU A 96 31.19 17.73 -29.12
N SER A 97 30.82 17.31 -30.33
CA SER A 97 29.43 16.94 -30.65
C SER A 97 29.07 15.54 -30.15
N ASN A 98 29.98 14.57 -30.31
CA ASN A 98 29.72 13.19 -29.87
C ASN A 98 29.75 13.06 -28.34
N THR A 99 30.72 13.70 -27.67
CA THR A 99 30.82 13.67 -26.20
C THR A 99 29.60 14.28 -25.52
N ARG A 100 29.06 15.37 -26.07
CA ARG A 100 27.82 15.98 -25.59
C ARG A 100 26.62 15.04 -25.72
N VAL A 101 26.47 14.35 -26.86
CA VAL A 101 25.39 13.36 -27.07
C VAL A 101 25.52 12.18 -26.09
N TYR A 102 26.73 11.69 -25.83
CA TYR A 102 26.93 10.63 -24.83
C TYR A 102 26.60 11.10 -23.40
N PHE A 103 26.94 12.34 -23.07
CA PHE A 103 26.66 12.91 -21.76
C PHE A 103 25.16 13.16 -21.55
N GLU A 104 24.47 13.74 -22.55
CA GLU A 104 23.02 13.94 -22.52
C GLU A 104 22.28 12.61 -22.33
N LYS A 105 22.65 11.55 -23.07
CA LYS A 105 22.09 10.20 -22.88
C LYS A 105 22.36 9.61 -21.50
N ALA A 106 23.54 9.85 -20.93
CA ALA A 106 23.88 9.36 -19.60
C ALA A 106 23.05 10.09 -18.52
N VAL A 107 22.84 11.39 -18.67
CA VAL A 107 21.98 12.20 -17.79
C VAL A 107 20.53 11.72 -17.87
N GLU A 108 20.00 11.52 -19.08
CA GLU A 108 18.64 10.98 -19.29
C GLU A 108 18.48 9.60 -18.64
N ALA A 109 19.46 8.70 -18.80
CA ALA A 109 19.42 7.38 -18.19
C ALA A 109 19.41 7.44 -16.65
N VAL A 110 20.22 8.32 -16.04
CA VAL A 110 20.22 8.52 -14.59
C VAL A 110 18.89 9.10 -14.12
N GLN A 111 18.35 10.07 -14.85
CA GLN A 111 17.07 10.70 -14.53
C GLN A 111 15.91 9.70 -14.63
N MET A 112 15.89 8.86 -15.67
CA MET A 112 14.88 7.80 -15.83
C MET A 112 14.97 6.75 -14.72
N LYS A 113 16.19 6.33 -14.31
CA LYS A 113 16.38 5.41 -13.17
C LYS A 113 15.87 6.02 -11.86
N PHE A 114 16.13 7.30 -11.63
CA PHE A 114 15.65 8.01 -10.46
C PHE A 114 14.11 8.08 -10.45
N VAL A 115 13.50 8.52 -11.55
CA VAL A 115 12.03 8.61 -11.67
C VAL A 115 11.38 7.24 -11.49
N HIS A 116 11.94 6.18 -12.09
CA HIS A 116 11.43 4.82 -11.92
C HIS A 116 11.50 4.36 -10.47
N ASN A 117 12.64 4.54 -9.79
CA ASN A 117 12.81 4.16 -8.39
C ASN A 117 11.82 4.91 -7.48
N VAL A 118 11.66 6.22 -7.68
CA VAL A 118 10.67 7.02 -6.96
C VAL A 118 9.25 6.51 -7.24
N ASN A 119 8.90 6.19 -8.49
CA ASN A 119 7.57 5.71 -8.81
C ASN A 119 7.27 4.33 -8.21
N GLU A 120 8.22 3.40 -8.24
CA GLU A 120 8.06 2.07 -7.63
C GLU A 120 7.95 2.14 -6.10
N THR A 121 8.64 3.09 -5.45
CA THR A 121 8.47 3.33 -4.01
C THR A 121 7.15 4.02 -3.65
N LEU A 122 6.63 4.90 -4.52
CA LEU A 122 5.36 5.59 -4.30
C LEU A 122 4.14 4.71 -4.58
N LYS A 123 4.24 3.73 -5.47
CA LYS A 123 3.14 2.83 -5.84
C LYS A 123 2.51 2.10 -4.65
N PRO A 124 3.25 1.42 -3.76
CA PRO A 124 2.65 0.78 -2.58
C PRO A 124 2.04 1.81 -1.63
N ILE A 125 2.67 2.99 -1.48
CA ILE A 125 2.14 4.09 -0.64
C ILE A 125 0.80 4.59 -1.18
N ALA A 126 0.65 4.75 -2.49
CA ALA A 126 -0.63 5.13 -3.10
C ALA A 126 -1.71 4.08 -2.86
N THR A 127 -1.36 2.79 -2.92
CA THR A 127 -2.32 1.70 -2.63
C THR A 127 -2.73 1.66 -1.17
N THR A 128 -1.79 1.86 -0.23
CA THR A 128 -2.12 1.88 1.21
C THR A 128 -2.96 3.10 1.55
N LEU A 129 -2.65 4.28 1.00
CA LEU A 129 -3.47 5.48 1.15
C LEU A 129 -4.91 5.25 0.65
N LYS A 130 -5.07 4.57 -0.49
CA LYS A 130 -6.40 4.26 -1.01
C LYS A 130 -7.17 3.31 -0.09
N SER A 131 -6.51 2.28 0.43
CA SER A 131 -7.11 1.37 1.42
C SER A 131 -7.55 2.10 2.69
N ILE A 132 -6.66 2.93 3.25
CA ILE A 132 -6.96 3.72 4.46
C ILE A 132 -8.15 4.65 4.20
N GLN A 133 -8.22 5.28 3.03
CA GLN A 133 -9.35 6.14 2.66
C GLN A 133 -10.68 5.37 2.64
N ASP A 134 -10.68 4.15 2.13
CA ASP A 134 -11.87 3.30 2.08
C ASP A 134 -12.28 2.82 3.49
N ASP A 135 -11.31 2.50 4.35
CA ASP A 135 -11.55 2.16 5.76
C ASP A 135 -12.13 3.34 6.55
N VAL A 136 -11.60 4.55 6.37
CA VAL A 136 -12.13 5.78 6.99
C VAL A 136 -13.57 6.03 6.57
N LYS A 137 -13.90 5.79 5.29
CA LYS A 137 -15.28 5.90 4.81
C LYS A 137 -16.20 4.90 5.50
N SER A 138 -15.78 3.64 5.59
CA SER A 138 -16.55 2.60 6.28
C SER A 138 -16.76 2.93 7.78
N LEU A 139 -15.74 3.46 8.45
CA LEU A 139 -15.84 3.90 9.85
C LEU A 139 -16.83 5.06 10.01
N ASN A 140 -16.83 6.00 9.06
CA ASN A 140 -17.77 7.11 9.07
C ASN A 140 -19.23 6.65 8.89
N ASP A 141 -19.47 5.65 8.03
CA ASP A 141 -20.79 5.07 7.84
C ASP A 141 -21.27 4.34 9.11
N ILE A 142 -20.38 3.61 9.79
CA ILE A 142 -20.67 2.97 11.09
C ILE A 142 -21.01 4.03 12.14
N SER A 143 -20.21 5.10 12.23
CA SER A 143 -20.44 6.21 13.16
C SER A 143 -21.83 6.81 12.96
N THR A 144 -22.21 7.11 11.71
CA THR A 144 -23.53 7.65 11.36
C THR A 144 -24.66 6.71 11.78
N GLN A 145 -24.50 5.40 11.56
CA GLN A 145 -25.47 4.40 12.01
C GLN A 145 -25.59 4.37 13.54
N LEU A 146 -24.48 4.44 14.27
CA LEU A 146 -24.49 4.47 15.74
C LEU A 146 -25.20 5.71 16.27
N TYR A 147 -24.95 6.89 15.70
CA TYR A 147 -25.67 8.11 16.06
C TYR A 147 -27.18 7.98 15.87
N SER A 148 -27.63 7.42 14.73
CA SER A 148 -29.07 7.21 14.50
C SER A 148 -29.70 6.27 15.52
N LYS A 149 -28.99 5.20 15.91
CA LYS A 149 -29.46 4.27 16.94
C LYS A 149 -29.49 4.90 18.33
N HIS A 150 -28.51 5.74 18.64
CA HIS A 150 -28.46 6.48 19.90
C HIS A 150 -29.67 7.41 20.04
N GLN A 151 -29.99 8.18 19.00
CA GLN A 151 -31.18 9.06 19.00
C GLN A 151 -32.48 8.27 19.21
N ILE A 152 -32.61 7.08 18.64
CA ILE A 152 -33.78 6.22 18.89
C ILE A 152 -33.84 5.83 20.37
N LEU A 153 -32.72 5.41 20.95
CA LEU A 153 -32.66 5.04 22.37
C LEU A 153 -32.98 6.22 23.28
N GLU A 154 -32.43 7.41 23.00
CA GLU A 154 -32.73 8.63 23.76
C GLU A 154 -34.23 8.95 23.72
N ASN A 155 -34.85 8.87 22.55
CA ASN A 155 -36.30 9.07 22.41
C ASN A 155 -37.12 8.07 23.23
N GLU A 156 -36.71 6.80 23.27
CA GLU A 156 -37.38 5.78 24.09
C GLU A 156 -37.18 6.05 25.60
N ILE A 157 -35.99 6.46 26.03
CA ILE A 157 -35.72 6.86 27.41
C ILE A 157 -36.61 8.05 27.81
N THR A 158 -36.75 9.06 26.95
CA THR A 158 -37.63 10.20 27.21
C THR A 158 -39.08 9.77 27.39
N LYS A 159 -39.59 8.85 26.56
CA LYS A 159 -40.95 8.30 26.71
C LYS A 159 -41.14 7.60 28.05
N ILE A 160 -40.16 6.79 28.47
CA ILE A 160 -40.20 6.08 29.76
C ILE A 160 -40.20 7.09 30.91
N ASN A 161 -39.33 8.10 30.87
CA ASN A 161 -39.26 9.13 31.90
C ASN A 161 -40.56 9.93 32.03
N ASN A 162 -41.20 10.27 30.90
CA ASN A 162 -42.50 10.93 30.92
C ASN A 162 -43.59 10.05 31.54
N CYS A 163 -43.58 8.74 31.25
CA CYS A 163 -44.51 7.79 31.88
C CYS A 163 -44.28 7.67 33.39
N LEU A 164 -43.02 7.61 33.82
CA LEU A 164 -42.65 7.54 35.23
C LEU A 164 -43.10 8.81 35.98
N SER A 165 -42.86 9.99 35.38
CA SER A 165 -43.30 11.26 35.94
C SER A 165 -44.83 11.32 36.09
N ASN A 166 -45.58 10.86 35.08
CA ASN A 166 -47.03 10.78 35.14
C ASN A 166 -47.52 9.82 36.26
N LEU A 167 -46.87 8.67 36.43
CA LEU A 167 -47.18 7.77 37.54
C LEU A 167 -46.89 8.41 38.90
N GLN A 168 -45.76 9.10 39.02
CA GLN A 168 -45.37 9.82 40.24
C GLN A 168 -46.36 10.93 40.61
N THR A 169 -46.96 11.63 39.65
CA THR A 169 -47.95 12.68 39.95
C THR A 169 -49.30 12.13 40.38
N HIS A 170 -49.71 10.95 39.90
CA HIS A 170 -51.00 10.35 40.25
C HIS A 170 -50.98 9.46 41.50
N LEU A 171 -49.84 8.87 41.85
CA LEU A 171 -49.71 7.98 43.02
C LEU A 171 -50.16 8.64 44.34
N PRO A 172 -49.79 9.89 44.66
CA PRO A 172 -50.21 10.54 45.90
C PRO A 172 -51.73 10.73 45.99
N SER A 173 -52.39 11.12 44.90
CA SER A 173 -53.85 11.27 44.88
C SER A 173 -54.58 9.94 45.04
N ILE A 174 -54.06 8.87 44.44
CA ILE A 174 -54.61 7.51 44.61
C ILE A 174 -54.44 7.06 46.07
N LEU A 175 -53.24 7.22 46.65
CA LEU A 175 -52.98 6.88 48.05
C LEU A 175 -53.86 7.67 49.02
N GLN A 176 -54.06 8.97 48.76
CA GLN A 176 -54.91 9.82 49.58
C GLN A 176 -56.40 9.40 49.51
N THR A 177 -56.86 8.96 48.34
CA THR A 177 -58.23 8.46 48.15
C THR A 177 -58.46 7.17 48.96
N ILE A 178 -57.46 6.28 48.99
CA ILE A 178 -57.50 5.03 49.75
C ILE A 178 -57.46 5.30 51.27
N LEU A 179 -56.58 6.20 51.72
CA LEU A 179 -56.43 6.58 53.14
C LEU A 179 -57.69 7.24 53.72
N ASN A 180 -58.44 7.99 52.93
CA ASN A 180 -59.65 8.68 53.35
C ASN A 180 -60.89 7.76 53.46
N GLY A 181 -60.77 6.45 53.21
CA GLY A 181 -61.83 5.47 53.44
C GLY A 181 -63.04 5.57 52.50
N VAL A 182 -63.03 6.46 51.52
CA VAL A 182 -64.02 6.50 50.45
C VAL A 182 -63.64 5.41 49.46
N VAL A 183 -64.21 4.22 49.59
CA VAL A 183 -64.07 3.15 48.58
C VAL A 183 -64.94 3.56 47.38
N PRO A 184 -64.38 4.06 46.25
CA PRO A 184 -65.17 4.18 45.03
C PRO A 184 -65.62 2.76 44.63
N PRO A 185 -66.76 2.59 43.94
CA PRO A 185 -67.17 1.28 43.45
C PRO A 185 -65.98 0.64 42.73
N THR A 186 -65.55 -0.53 43.22
CA THR A 186 -64.29 -1.20 42.90
C THR A 186 -64.05 -1.37 41.39
N SER A 187 -65.14 -1.38 40.60
CA SER A 187 -65.12 -1.38 39.14
C SER A 187 -64.45 -0.15 38.53
N THR A 188 -64.66 1.06 39.07
CA THR A 188 -64.20 2.30 38.42
C THR A 188 -62.72 2.54 38.66
N LEU A 189 -62.23 2.32 39.88
CA LEU A 189 -60.79 2.43 40.20
C LEU A 189 -59.97 1.36 39.47
N HIS A 190 -60.47 0.12 39.43
CA HIS A 190 -59.83 -0.97 38.69
C HIS A 190 -59.77 -0.66 37.18
N THR A 191 -60.86 -0.12 36.60
CA THR A 191 -60.89 0.23 35.17
C THR A 191 -59.97 1.41 34.86
N GLN A 192 -59.88 2.42 35.73
CA GLN A 192 -58.96 3.55 35.56
C GLN A 192 -57.49 3.10 35.66
N LEU A 193 -57.18 2.25 36.66
CA LEU A 193 -55.85 1.73 36.87
C LEU A 193 -55.44 0.80 35.72
N GLN A 194 -56.34 -0.09 35.28
CA GLN A 194 -56.10 -0.97 34.14
C GLN A 194 -55.94 -0.17 32.84
N SER A 195 -56.74 0.88 32.61
CA SER A 195 -56.58 1.77 31.45
C SER A 195 -55.23 2.48 31.45
N ASN A 196 -54.74 2.90 32.62
CA ASN A 196 -53.44 3.55 32.75
C ASN A 196 -52.29 2.55 32.60
N ILE A 197 -52.43 1.33 33.12
CA ILE A 197 -51.50 0.22 32.90
C ILE A 197 -51.47 -0.15 31.42
N ASP A 198 -52.61 -0.26 30.75
CA ASP A 198 -52.71 -0.60 29.33
C ASP A 198 -52.09 0.50 28.44
N LYS A 199 -52.27 1.78 28.79
CA LYS A 199 -51.61 2.90 28.12
C LYS A 199 -50.10 2.90 28.33
N ALA A 200 -49.64 2.65 29.56
CA ALA A 200 -48.21 2.51 29.87
C ALA A 200 -47.61 1.31 29.12
N CYS A 201 -48.30 0.17 29.11
CA CYS A 201 -47.89 -1.03 28.39
C CYS A 201 -47.86 -0.82 26.87
N ALA A 202 -48.82 -0.08 26.30
CA ALA A 202 -48.86 0.26 24.88
C ALA A 202 -47.72 1.21 24.46
N LEU A 203 -47.31 2.13 25.33
CA LEU A 203 -46.20 3.06 25.08
C LEU A 203 -44.82 2.40 25.26
N ILE A 204 -44.69 1.49 26.23
CA ILE A 204 -43.41 0.88 26.61
C ILE A 204 -43.13 -0.41 25.81
N PHE A 205 -44.11 -1.31 25.64
CA PHE A 205 -43.83 -2.68 25.15
C PHE A 205 -44.13 -2.92 23.66
N LYS A 206 -45.07 -2.18 23.03
CA LYS A 206 -45.36 -2.35 21.59
C LYS A 206 -44.16 -2.03 20.66
N PRO A 207 -43.34 -0.99 20.91
CA PRO A 207 -42.16 -0.71 20.09
C PRO A 207 -41.06 -1.78 20.25
N ILE A 208 -40.89 -2.31 21.46
CA ILE A 208 -39.87 -3.32 21.80
C ILE A 208 -40.17 -4.65 21.09
N LEU A 209 -41.44 -5.06 21.01
CA LEU A 209 -41.85 -6.32 20.38
C LEU A 209 -41.86 -6.26 18.84
N THR A 210 -42.06 -5.09 18.24
CA THR A 210 -42.08 -4.92 16.77
C THR A 210 -40.68 -4.84 16.15
N ASN A 211 -39.68 -4.35 16.88
CA ASN A 211 -38.29 -4.32 16.41
C ASN A 211 -37.61 -5.70 16.33
N LYS A 212 -38.13 -6.72 17.04
CA LYS A 212 -37.58 -8.08 17.03
C LYS A 212 -37.74 -8.82 15.69
N LYS A 213 -38.63 -8.35 14.79
CA LYS A 213 -38.88 -8.96 13.47
C LYS A 213 -38.06 -8.38 12.31
N ARG A 214 -37.30 -7.30 12.50
CA ARG A 214 -36.57 -6.63 11.40
C ARG A 214 -35.08 -6.96 11.30
N THR A 215 -34.51 -7.71 12.24
CA THR A 215 -33.07 -8.07 12.24
C THR A 215 -32.75 -9.43 11.61
N SER A 216 -33.73 -10.14 11.04
CA SER A 216 -33.55 -11.43 10.36
C SER A 216 -33.77 -11.36 8.84
N ARG A 217 -33.01 -10.52 8.13
CA ARG A 217 -32.85 -10.65 6.66
C ARG A 217 -31.46 -10.23 6.19
N SER A 218 -30.53 -11.17 6.35
CA SER A 218 -29.36 -11.47 5.50
C SER A 218 -28.72 -10.35 4.65
N HIS A 219 -27.45 -10.04 4.92
CA HIS A 219 -26.44 -10.01 3.86
C HIS A 219 -25.47 -11.17 4.10
N SER A 220 -25.69 -12.22 3.32
CA SER A 220 -24.79 -13.35 3.15
C SER A 220 -23.68 -12.90 2.20
N THR A 221 -22.51 -12.55 2.72
CA THR A 221 -21.28 -12.53 1.92
C THR A 221 -20.51 -13.81 2.22
N THR A 222 -20.50 -14.70 1.25
CA THR A 222 -19.77 -15.96 1.21
C THR A 222 -18.29 -15.73 1.51
N VAL A 223 -17.85 -16.06 2.72
CA VAL A 223 -16.43 -16.18 3.05
C VAL A 223 -15.92 -17.47 2.41
N ARG A 224 -15.30 -17.34 1.25
CA ARG A 224 -14.58 -18.44 0.59
C ARG A 224 -13.32 -18.73 1.41
N LYS A 225 -13.35 -19.84 2.18
CA LYS A 225 -12.15 -20.42 2.78
C LYS A 225 -11.14 -20.75 1.68
N LYS A 226 -9.97 -20.11 1.70
CA LYS A 226 -8.73 -20.70 1.18
C LYS A 226 -7.80 -20.90 2.37
N SER A 227 -7.66 -22.16 2.76
CA SER A 227 -6.62 -22.63 3.65
C SER A 227 -5.31 -22.70 2.86
N SER A 228 -4.25 -22.07 3.36
CA SER A 228 -2.87 -22.46 3.06
C SER A 228 -1.95 -21.98 4.17
N SER A 229 -1.56 -22.94 5.02
CA SER A 229 -0.42 -23.04 5.93
C SER A 229 0.26 -21.76 6.42
N ILE A 230 -0.04 -21.40 7.67
CA ILE A 230 0.84 -20.57 8.50
C ILE A 230 1.98 -21.49 8.99
N ARG A 231 3.21 -21.24 8.52
CA ARG A 231 4.42 -21.73 9.18
C ARG A 231 4.69 -20.81 10.36
N THR A 232 4.52 -21.34 11.57
CA THR A 232 4.98 -20.74 12.81
C THR A 232 6.50 -20.61 12.75
N VAL A 233 7.03 -19.38 12.73
CA VAL A 233 8.44 -19.14 13.09
C VAL A 233 8.42 -18.57 14.50
N THR A 234 8.67 -19.46 15.45
CA THR A 234 9.14 -19.12 16.80
C THR A 234 10.44 -18.34 16.68
N SER A 235 10.41 -17.06 17.06
CA SER A 235 11.64 -16.29 17.29
C SER A 235 12.24 -16.75 18.61
N THR A 236 13.15 -17.73 18.55
CA THR A 236 14.06 -18.05 19.65
C THR A 236 15.07 -16.92 19.76
N ASN A 237 15.05 -16.24 20.90
CA ASN A 237 16.16 -15.43 21.39
C ASN A 237 17.44 -16.28 21.34
N ASN A 238 18.39 -15.89 20.50
CA ASN A 238 19.78 -16.22 20.70
C ASN A 238 20.55 -14.92 20.95
N ASN A 239 20.92 -14.78 22.22
CA ASN A 239 22.08 -14.03 22.63
C ASN A 239 23.28 -14.57 21.87
N ASP A 240 23.98 -13.71 21.13
CA ASP A 240 25.39 -13.94 20.84
C ASP A 240 26.20 -12.75 21.32
N ASN A 241 27.03 -13.10 22.30
CA ASN A 241 28.09 -12.36 22.94
C ASN A 241 28.87 -11.47 21.96
N TYR A 242 28.88 -10.17 22.23
CA TYR A 242 30.01 -9.31 21.89
C TYR A 242 30.84 -9.12 23.15
N THR A 243 32.04 -9.69 23.12
CA THR A 243 33.13 -9.52 24.08
C THR A 243 33.52 -8.05 24.18
N PHE A 244 33.53 -7.54 25.41
CA PHE A 244 34.02 -6.22 25.78
C PHE A 244 35.50 -6.35 26.11
N ASP A 245 36.38 -5.98 25.18
CA ASP A 245 37.78 -5.72 25.51
C ASP A 245 37.90 -4.29 26.00
N SER A 246 38.26 -4.17 27.28
CA SER A 246 38.60 -2.93 27.95
C SER A 246 39.99 -2.49 27.54
N GLU A 247 40.15 -1.27 27.02
CA GLU A 247 41.40 -0.53 27.14
C GLU A 247 41.17 0.99 27.00
N ASN A 248 41.39 1.67 28.13
CA ASN A 248 41.86 3.05 28.33
C ASN A 248 41.77 4.08 27.18
N ALA A 249 41.04 5.17 27.43
CA ALA A 249 41.54 6.53 27.18
C ALA A 249 40.72 7.57 27.96
N THR A 250 41.28 8.04 29.07
CA THR A 250 40.95 9.31 29.72
C THR A 250 41.20 10.47 28.78
N LEU A 251 40.22 11.35 28.57
CA LEU A 251 40.48 12.72 28.11
C LEU A 251 39.49 13.70 28.73
N SER A 252 40.07 14.51 29.61
CA SER A 252 39.51 15.70 30.24
C SER A 252 38.97 16.69 29.22
N ILE A 253 37.80 17.27 29.49
CA ILE A 253 37.37 18.51 28.86
C ILE A 253 37.34 19.57 29.95
N ASN A 254 38.24 20.53 29.80
CA ASN A 254 38.33 21.76 30.57
C ASN A 254 37.20 22.73 30.22
N ASP A 255 36.92 23.57 31.20
CA ASP A 255 36.10 24.77 31.20
C ASP A 255 36.24 25.67 29.95
N ASN A 256 35.10 26.10 29.43
CA ASN A 256 34.75 27.51 29.13
C ASN A 256 33.29 27.62 28.70
#